data_AF-A0A8C2EM71-F1
#
_entry.id   AF-A0A8C2EM71-F1
#
_cell.length_a   1.000
_cell.length_b   1.000
_cell.length_c   1.000
_cell.angle_alpha   90.00
_cell.angle_beta   90.00
_cell.angle_gamma   90.00
#
_symmetry.space_group_name_H-M   'P 1'
#
loop_
_entity.id
_entity.type
_entity.pdbx_description
1 polymer ?
#
loop_
_entity_poly.entity_id
_entity_poly.type
_entity_poly.pdbx_seq_one_letter_code
_entity_poly.pdbx_strand_id
1 'polypeptide(L)'
;MCSAHVYSTKSNATNKSMYGKHYSPGGKTAIKSEKKTEGNSFFSWLLVLAFLGAWLSVGVMWFDLVDYNSVVGTLGGVYDADGDGDFDVEDAKVLLGDSSLTFFFFFQGKIEESLRAFEALVQKFPQSPRCRYGKAQAEDDLAEKKRSNEMLLKAVNSYREVAELPDVPPDLVKATLKRCADRQQFLGRTRGSLATLEKLVQIFPEDISLKNDLGVAHLLLGDNKGAKRIYEEVLARAPHDGFAKVHYGFILKSENMIAESIPYLREGLETGEPGTDDGRFYFHLGDALQRTGDKSAYDWYEAGHRRGHFASVWQRSLYNVPGLRARPWWTAEETGYTALVKMLERNWLTIRDEALSVLDSNSGQFLPEDENLRETGDWGQFTLWQQGRKVAASCRYVPKTCGLLERYTEATSCKRGQIKFSVMQAGTHVWPHTGPTNCRLRMHLGLVIPSKGCRIRCTNQTRSWEEGKVLIFDDSFEHEVWQEAESFRLIFIVDVWHPELTQLQRQTLSPI
;
A
#
# COMPACT_ATOMS: atom_id res chain seq x y z
N MET A 1 -1.75 44.99 -18.41
CA MET A 1 -2.26 46.27 -17.88
C MET A 1 -1.99 46.31 -16.39
N CYS A 2 -1.40 47.42 -15.94
CA CYS A 2 -0.70 47.59 -14.66
C CYS A 2 -1.56 47.47 -13.40
N SER A 3 -0.94 46.86 -12.38
CA SER A 3 -0.78 47.29 -10.99
C SER A 3 -1.93 47.97 -10.21
N ALA A 4 -2.27 47.30 -9.11
CA ALA A 4 -2.08 47.75 -7.72
C ALA A 4 -2.98 48.83 -7.08
N HIS A 5 -3.45 48.45 -5.89
CA HIS A 5 -3.51 49.24 -4.64
C HIS A 5 -4.62 50.30 -4.52
N VAL A 6 -5.58 50.22 -3.58
CA VAL A 6 -5.56 50.18 -2.09
C VAL A 6 -6.17 51.50 -1.56
N TYR A 7 -7.28 51.33 -0.83
CA TYR A 7 -7.80 52.08 0.32
C TYR A 7 -8.62 53.38 0.20
N SER A 8 -9.72 53.31 0.98
CA SER A 8 -10.25 54.30 1.93
C SER A 8 -11.13 55.43 1.38
N THR A 9 -12.36 55.54 1.89
CA THR A 9 -12.69 56.56 2.91
C THR A 9 -14.13 56.42 3.43
N LYS A 10 -14.27 56.69 4.73
CA LYS A 10 -15.52 56.88 5.48
C LYS A 10 -16.19 58.21 5.10
N SER A 11 -17.52 58.30 5.23
CA SER A 11 -18.15 59.39 5.99
C SER A 11 -19.63 59.10 6.31
N ASN A 12 -20.01 59.39 7.56
CA ASN A 12 -21.37 59.55 8.06
C ASN A 12 -21.67 61.05 8.13
N ALA A 13 -22.91 61.47 7.83
CA ALA A 13 -23.60 62.66 8.36
C ALA A 13 -25.01 62.73 7.72
N THR A 14 -26.08 62.39 8.46
CA THR A 14 -27.04 63.31 9.11
C THR A 14 -27.82 64.26 8.16
N ASN A 15 -29.16 64.21 8.19
CA ASN A 15 -30.02 65.12 8.97
C ASN A 15 -31.42 65.37 8.33
N LYS A 16 -32.38 65.80 9.18
CA LYS A 16 -33.69 66.46 8.93
C LYS A 16 -34.92 65.57 8.62
N SER A 17 -35.92 65.49 9.51
CA SER A 17 -36.92 66.48 9.96
C SER A 17 -38.13 66.61 9.03
N MET A 18 -39.34 66.29 9.50
CA MET A 18 -40.49 67.20 9.43
C MET A 18 -41.65 66.82 10.36
N TYR A 19 -42.33 67.89 10.78
CA TYR A 19 -43.45 68.04 11.71
C TYR A 19 -44.81 67.68 11.10
N GLY A 20 -45.78 67.34 11.96
CA GLY A 20 -47.22 67.41 11.66
C GLY A 20 -48.10 67.10 12.89
N LYS A 21 -48.75 68.15 13.45
CA LYS A 21 -49.61 68.15 14.65
C LYS A 21 -51.01 67.57 14.38
N HIS A 22 -51.68 67.00 15.40
CA HIS A 22 -52.89 67.59 16.02
C HIS A 22 -53.54 66.74 17.16
N TYR A 23 -53.86 67.45 18.26
CA TYR A 23 -54.93 67.31 19.28
C TYR A 23 -55.04 66.10 20.25
N SER A 24 -54.89 66.42 21.55
CA SER A 24 -55.36 65.74 22.79
C SER A 24 -56.84 66.10 23.11
N PRO A 25 -57.49 65.75 24.26
CA PRO A 25 -57.08 64.96 25.44
C PRO A 25 -58.17 64.04 26.08
N GLY A 26 -57.77 63.23 27.08
CA GLY A 26 -58.58 63.05 28.31
C GLY A 26 -59.08 61.64 28.65
N GLY A 27 -58.78 61.18 29.86
CA GLY A 27 -59.44 60.02 30.48
C GLY A 27 -58.57 59.24 31.46
N LYS A 28 -58.42 59.74 32.70
CA LYS A 28 -57.86 58.98 33.83
C LYS A 28 -58.88 57.95 34.30
N THR A 29 -58.46 56.71 34.52
CA THR A 29 -58.99 55.86 35.61
C THR A 29 -57.90 54.88 36.02
N ALA A 30 -57.48 54.99 37.29
CA ALA A 30 -56.66 54.00 37.95
C ALA A 30 -57.58 52.94 38.57
N ILE A 31 -57.31 51.67 38.32
CA ILE A 31 -57.83 50.55 39.13
C ILE A 31 -56.63 49.74 39.62
N LYS A 32 -56.64 49.50 40.93
CA LYS A 32 -55.66 48.77 41.74
C LYS A 32 -55.57 47.29 41.35
N SER A 33 -54.39 46.75 41.65
CA SER A 33 -53.93 45.37 41.58
C SER A 33 -54.86 44.29 42.14
N GLU A 34 -54.88 43.14 41.47
CA GLU A 34 -54.98 41.82 42.09
C GLU A 34 -53.98 40.85 41.44
N LYS A 35 -53.17 40.20 42.29
CA LYS A 35 -52.15 39.21 41.93
C LYS A 35 -52.81 37.94 41.40
N LYS A 36 -52.35 37.44 40.25
CA LYS A 36 -52.46 36.03 39.87
C LYS A 36 -51.06 35.47 39.60
N THR A 37 -50.77 34.37 40.27
CA THR A 37 -49.54 33.58 40.26
C THR A 37 -49.27 32.99 38.86
N GLU A 38 -48.20 33.44 38.20
CA GLU A 38 -47.60 32.72 37.07
C GLU A 38 -46.49 31.80 37.59
N GLY A 39 -46.81 30.52 37.69
CA GLY A 39 -45.83 29.47 37.96
C GLY A 39 -46.40 28.16 37.46
N ASN A 40 -46.28 27.89 36.14
CA ASN A 40 -46.47 26.56 35.54
C ASN A 40 -46.20 26.52 34.02
N SER A 41 -45.11 27.13 33.53
CA SER A 41 -44.76 27.06 32.09
C SER A 41 -43.52 26.20 31.79
N PHE A 42 -42.51 26.19 32.67
CA PHE A 42 -41.25 25.50 32.39
C PHE A 42 -41.32 23.97 32.53
N PHE A 43 -41.97 23.48 33.59
CA PHE A 43 -42.07 22.03 33.86
C PHE A 43 -42.96 21.31 32.84
N SER A 44 -44.03 21.97 32.37
CA SER A 44 -44.94 21.45 31.36
C SER A 44 -44.27 21.30 30.00
N TRP A 45 -43.41 22.25 29.62
CA TRP A 45 -42.67 22.19 28.35
C TRP A 45 -41.62 21.08 28.32
N LEU A 46 -40.96 20.82 29.45
CA LEU A 46 -39.94 19.77 29.55
C LEU A 46 -40.56 18.37 29.43
N LEU A 47 -41.74 18.18 30.02
CA LEU A 47 -42.54 16.96 29.86
C LEU A 47 -43.08 16.78 28.43
N VAL A 48 -43.54 17.86 27.79
CA VAL A 48 -43.99 17.83 26.39
C VAL A 48 -42.84 17.47 25.45
N LEU A 49 -41.65 18.02 25.65
CA LEU A 49 -40.47 17.68 24.85
C LEU A 49 -39.99 16.24 25.08
N ALA A 50 -40.08 15.74 26.31
CA ALA A 50 -39.76 14.34 26.62
C ALA A 50 -40.74 13.36 25.94
N PHE A 51 -42.04 13.66 25.97
CA PHE A 51 -43.05 12.85 25.27
C PHE A 51 -42.94 12.96 23.74
N LEU A 52 -42.61 14.13 23.19
CA LEU A 52 -42.34 14.29 21.76
C LEU A 52 -41.10 13.50 21.32
N GLY A 53 -40.05 13.47 22.14
CA GLY A 53 -38.86 12.64 21.90
C GLY A 53 -39.18 11.14 21.90
N ALA A 54 -40.00 10.68 22.85
CA ALA A 54 -40.46 9.29 22.91
C ALA A 54 -41.37 8.90 21.73
N TRP A 55 -42.22 9.82 21.26
CA TRP A 55 -43.08 9.57 20.09
C TRP A 55 -42.31 9.59 18.76
N LEU A 56 -41.27 10.42 18.65
CA LEU A 56 -40.37 10.42 17.49
C LEU A 56 -39.55 9.13 17.42
N SER A 57 -39.07 8.59 18.55
CA SER A 57 -38.35 7.30 18.56
C SER A 57 -39.25 6.10 18.26
N VAL A 58 -40.51 6.11 18.73
CA VAL A 58 -41.50 5.09 18.35
C VAL A 58 -41.89 5.21 16.87
N GLY A 59 -41.98 6.43 16.32
CA GLY A 59 -42.23 6.65 14.90
C GLY A 59 -41.09 6.14 14.00
N VAL A 60 -39.83 6.32 14.42
CA VAL A 60 -38.66 5.76 13.70
C VAL A 60 -38.67 4.23 13.71
N MET A 61 -39.13 3.61 14.79
CA MET A 61 -39.25 2.15 14.91
C MET A 61 -40.43 1.56 14.14
N TRP A 62 -41.53 2.30 13.98
CA TRP A 62 -42.73 1.83 13.28
C TRP A 62 -42.68 2.06 11.75
N PHE A 63 -41.86 2.99 11.27
CA PHE A 63 -41.74 3.35 9.85
C PHE A 63 -40.46 2.86 9.16
N ASP A 64 -39.63 2.01 9.80
CA ASP A 64 -38.37 1.47 9.24
C ASP A 64 -37.47 2.53 8.58
N LEU A 65 -37.43 3.74 9.15
CA LEU A 65 -36.70 4.88 8.58
C LEU A 65 -35.19 4.82 8.81
N VAL A 66 -34.71 3.88 9.62
CA VAL A 66 -33.29 3.67 9.94
C VAL A 66 -33.00 2.17 9.96
N ASP A 67 -32.05 1.74 9.13
CA ASP A 67 -31.50 0.38 9.16
C ASP A 67 -30.71 0.17 10.46
N TYR A 68 -31.32 -0.55 11.40
CA TYR A 68 -30.77 -0.79 12.72
C TYR A 68 -29.44 -1.58 12.67
N ASN A 69 -29.23 -2.43 11.66
CA ASN A 69 -27.98 -3.19 11.53
C ASN A 69 -26.79 -2.29 11.18
N SER A 70 -27.03 -1.22 10.41
CA SER A 70 -26.03 -0.18 10.11
C SER A 70 -25.66 0.63 11.36
N VAL A 71 -26.64 0.95 12.21
CA VAL A 71 -26.43 1.75 13.43
C VAL A 71 -25.82 0.91 14.57
N VAL A 72 -26.22 -0.35 14.73
CA VAL A 72 -25.65 -1.29 15.70
C VAL A 72 -24.20 -1.65 15.35
N GLY A 73 -23.88 -1.76 14.06
CA GLY A 73 -22.49 -1.90 13.58
C GLY A 73 -21.63 -0.65 13.83
N THR A 74 -22.24 0.54 13.85
CA THR A 74 -21.56 1.82 14.13
C THR A 74 -21.44 2.13 15.63
N LEU A 75 -22.35 1.59 16.46
CA LEU A 75 -22.35 1.74 17.92
C LEU A 75 -21.63 0.61 18.66
N GLY A 76 -21.28 -0.49 17.99
CA GLY A 76 -20.42 -1.53 18.55
C GLY A 76 -20.97 -2.19 19.82
N GLY A 77 -22.19 -2.74 19.75
CA GLY A 77 -22.67 -3.69 20.77
C GLY A 77 -22.91 -3.10 22.17
N VAL A 78 -23.56 -1.94 22.28
CA VAL A 78 -23.90 -1.24 23.55
C VAL A 78 -24.91 -2.01 24.43
N TYR A 79 -25.16 -3.29 24.16
CA TYR A 79 -26.22 -4.09 24.78
C TYR A 79 -25.73 -5.05 25.88
N ASP A 80 -24.41 -5.16 26.09
CA ASP A 80 -23.78 -6.06 27.07
C ASP A 80 -22.36 -5.53 27.35
N ALA A 81 -22.26 -4.58 28.28
CA ALA A 81 -21.06 -3.83 28.58
C ALA A 81 -20.17 -4.51 29.65
N ASP A 82 -20.73 -5.39 30.49
CA ASP A 82 -19.97 -6.20 31.45
C ASP A 82 -19.71 -7.65 31.00
N GLY A 83 -20.39 -8.13 29.94
CA GLY A 83 -20.10 -9.37 29.22
C GLY A 83 -20.85 -10.59 29.74
N ASP A 84 -21.97 -10.43 30.44
CA ASP A 84 -22.77 -11.52 30.99
C ASP A 84 -23.90 -12.01 30.06
N GLY A 85 -24.17 -11.27 28.98
CA GLY A 85 -25.06 -11.67 27.90
C GLY A 85 -26.49 -11.13 27.98
N ASP A 86 -26.81 -10.22 28.91
CA ASP A 86 -28.09 -9.49 28.92
C ASP A 86 -27.97 -8.02 29.36
N PHE A 87 -28.80 -7.13 28.79
CA PHE A 87 -28.71 -5.70 29.11
C PHE A 87 -29.28 -5.38 30.49
N ASP A 88 -28.41 -5.06 31.45
CA ASP A 88 -28.79 -4.94 32.86
C ASP A 88 -28.35 -3.61 33.54
N VAL A 89 -28.51 -3.52 34.86
CA VAL A 89 -28.17 -2.31 35.63
C VAL A 89 -26.66 -2.14 35.80
N GLU A 90 -25.90 -3.24 35.79
CA GLU A 90 -24.44 -3.21 35.79
C GLU A 90 -23.89 -2.73 34.44
N ASP A 91 -24.53 -3.07 33.32
CA ASP A 91 -24.23 -2.45 32.02
C ASP A 91 -24.47 -0.95 32.01
N ALA A 92 -25.60 -0.52 32.56
CA ALA A 92 -25.91 0.89 32.71
C ALA A 92 -24.88 1.60 33.60
N LYS A 93 -24.33 0.93 34.63
CA LYS A 93 -23.26 1.47 35.49
C LYS A 93 -21.91 1.51 34.78
N VAL A 94 -21.59 0.51 33.95
CA VAL A 94 -20.40 0.50 33.10
C VAL A 94 -20.47 1.66 32.10
N LEU A 95 -21.63 1.89 31.49
CA LEU A 95 -21.88 2.99 30.55
C LEU A 95 -21.92 4.37 31.23
N LEU A 96 -22.49 4.50 32.43
CA LEU A 96 -22.71 5.78 33.10
C LEU A 96 -21.62 6.19 34.11
N GLY A 97 -20.76 5.27 34.57
CA GLY A 97 -19.83 5.52 35.68
C GLY A 97 -18.36 5.75 35.32
N ASP A 98 -17.76 4.86 34.50
CA ASP A 98 -16.31 4.86 34.21
C ASP A 98 -15.96 4.70 32.71
N SER A 99 -16.84 4.09 31.90
CA SER A 99 -16.54 3.81 30.47
C SER A 99 -16.84 4.99 29.54
N SER A 100 -17.79 5.85 29.91
CA SER A 100 -18.13 7.06 29.13
C SER A 100 -16.95 8.01 29.00
N LEU A 101 -16.11 8.17 30.04
CA LEU A 101 -14.90 8.99 29.99
C LEU A 101 -13.81 8.38 29.09
N THR A 102 -13.69 7.05 29.12
CA THR A 102 -12.73 6.29 28.31
C THR A 102 -13.09 6.36 26.82
N PHE A 103 -14.36 6.13 26.50
CA PHE A 103 -14.90 6.30 25.14
C PHE A 103 -14.81 7.77 24.69
N PHE A 104 -15.08 8.72 25.60
CA PHE A 104 -14.93 10.15 25.34
C PHE A 104 -13.48 10.55 25.01
N PHE A 105 -12.47 10.03 25.73
CA PHE A 105 -11.07 10.30 25.42
C PHE A 105 -10.60 9.64 24.14
N PHE A 106 -11.10 8.43 23.84
CA PHE A 106 -10.87 7.76 22.57
C PHE A 106 -11.39 8.63 21.41
N PHE A 107 -12.64 9.12 21.50
CA PHE A 107 -13.23 10.01 20.49
C PHE A 107 -12.59 11.41 20.42
N GLN A 108 -12.03 11.92 21.52
CA GLN A 108 -11.30 13.19 21.52
C GLN A 108 -9.84 13.06 21.04
N GLY A 109 -9.37 11.86 20.66
CA GLY A 109 -7.99 11.64 20.22
C GLY A 109 -6.95 11.75 21.34
N LYS A 110 -7.37 11.66 22.61
CA LYS A 110 -6.49 11.68 23.78
C LYS A 110 -5.97 10.27 24.10
N ILE A 111 -5.19 9.72 23.17
CA ILE A 111 -4.74 8.32 23.17
C ILE A 111 -4.00 7.93 24.46
N GLU A 112 -3.16 8.80 25.03
CA GLU A 112 -2.41 8.50 26.26
C GLU A 112 -3.28 8.50 27.53
N GLU A 113 -4.39 9.23 27.53
CA GLU A 113 -5.38 9.19 28.62
C GLU A 113 -6.26 7.95 28.48
N SER A 114 -6.65 7.61 27.23
CA SER A 114 -7.36 6.37 26.90
C SER A 114 -6.60 5.12 27.34
N LEU A 115 -5.30 5.03 27.03
CA LEU A 115 -4.48 3.89 27.45
C LEU A 115 -4.44 3.75 28.98
N ARG A 116 -4.22 4.84 29.70
CA ARG A 116 -4.22 4.84 31.18
C ARG A 116 -5.56 4.43 31.77
N ALA A 117 -6.66 4.86 31.16
CA ALA A 117 -8.01 4.48 31.59
C ALA A 117 -8.26 2.97 31.37
N PHE A 118 -7.90 2.44 30.19
CA PHE A 118 -8.02 1.00 29.94
C PHE A 118 -7.08 0.15 30.81
N GLU A 119 -5.87 0.63 31.13
CA GLU A 119 -4.99 -0.03 32.09
C GLU A 119 -5.62 -0.12 33.48
N ALA A 120 -6.26 0.95 33.96
CA ALA A 120 -6.99 0.95 35.23
C ALA A 120 -8.20 -0.01 35.20
N LEU A 121 -8.93 -0.05 34.09
CA LEU A 121 -10.06 -0.97 33.90
C LEU A 121 -9.60 -2.43 33.88
N VAL A 122 -8.49 -2.75 33.21
CA VAL A 122 -7.94 -4.12 33.21
C VAL A 122 -7.43 -4.52 34.60
N GLN A 123 -6.92 -3.59 35.41
CA GLN A 123 -6.59 -3.88 36.81
C GLN A 123 -7.83 -4.19 37.67
N LYS A 124 -8.94 -3.48 37.44
CA LYS A 124 -10.20 -3.67 38.15
C LYS A 124 -10.96 -4.92 37.68
N PHE A 125 -10.92 -5.20 36.38
CA PHE A 125 -11.62 -6.30 35.71
C PHE A 125 -10.66 -7.12 34.84
N PRO A 126 -9.78 -7.94 35.45
CA PRO A 126 -8.69 -8.61 34.73
C PRO A 126 -9.16 -9.69 33.73
N GLN A 127 -10.39 -10.19 33.89
CA GLN A 127 -10.99 -11.20 33.01
C GLN A 127 -11.88 -10.58 31.93
N SER A 128 -12.16 -9.27 31.95
CA SER A 128 -13.02 -8.65 30.93
C SER A 128 -12.31 -8.62 29.57
N PRO A 129 -12.82 -9.35 28.56
CA PRO A 129 -12.23 -9.35 27.23
C PRO A 129 -12.29 -7.96 26.58
N ARG A 130 -13.37 -7.21 26.84
CA ARG A 130 -13.59 -5.89 26.25
C ARG A 130 -12.61 -4.85 26.78
N CYS A 131 -12.33 -4.86 28.09
CA CYS A 131 -11.33 -3.97 28.68
C CYS A 131 -9.94 -4.23 28.13
N ARG A 132 -9.54 -5.52 28.01
CA ARG A 132 -8.25 -5.88 27.40
C ARG A 132 -8.16 -5.52 25.93
N TYR A 133 -9.24 -5.72 25.18
CA TYR A 133 -9.29 -5.31 23.77
C TYR A 133 -9.17 -3.79 23.62
N GLY A 134 -9.87 -3.01 24.45
CA GLY A 134 -9.74 -1.55 24.46
C GLY A 134 -8.32 -1.07 24.80
N LYS A 135 -7.65 -1.74 25.76
CA LYS A 135 -6.24 -1.51 26.04
C LYS A 135 -5.37 -1.78 24.80
N ALA A 136 -5.57 -2.92 24.12
CA ALA A 136 -4.82 -3.29 22.93
C ALA A 136 -5.01 -2.26 21.79
N GLN A 137 -6.24 -1.77 21.59
CA GLN A 137 -6.52 -0.69 20.63
C GLN A 137 -5.78 0.61 20.99
N ALA A 138 -5.82 1.02 22.26
CA ALA A 138 -5.12 2.23 22.70
C ALA A 138 -3.58 2.10 22.57
N GLU A 139 -3.02 0.92 22.79
CA GLU A 139 -1.60 0.63 22.54
C GLU A 139 -1.25 0.72 21.05
N ASP A 140 -2.12 0.20 20.18
CA ASP A 140 -1.99 0.22 18.71
C ASP A 140 -2.02 1.67 18.18
N ASP A 141 -3.03 2.44 18.58
CA ASP A 141 -3.15 3.86 18.21
C ASP A 141 -1.95 4.68 18.70
N LEU A 142 -1.46 4.38 19.90
CA LEU A 142 -0.29 5.07 20.45
C LEU A 142 0.99 4.66 19.72
N ALA A 143 1.08 3.42 19.27
CA ALA A 143 2.17 2.94 18.43
C ALA A 143 2.20 3.65 17.07
N GLU A 144 1.05 3.86 16.44
CA GLU A 144 0.93 4.64 15.20
C GLU A 144 1.33 6.11 15.42
N LYS A 145 0.80 6.74 16.49
CA LYS A 145 1.15 8.13 16.86
C LYS A 145 2.65 8.33 17.10
N LYS A 146 3.28 7.39 17.81
CA LYS A 146 4.72 7.44 18.15
C LYS A 146 5.61 6.84 17.06
N ARG A 147 5.03 6.20 16.05
CA ARG A 147 5.73 5.40 15.03
C ARG A 147 6.70 4.38 15.67
N SER A 148 6.23 3.69 16.71
CA SER A 148 7.06 2.81 17.54
C SER A 148 6.72 1.33 17.34
N ASN A 149 7.66 0.59 16.75
CA ASN A 149 7.53 -0.86 16.56
C ASN A 149 7.51 -1.62 17.89
N GLU A 150 8.18 -1.12 18.94
CA GLU A 150 8.15 -1.72 20.27
C GLU A 150 6.75 -1.64 20.87
N MET A 151 6.07 -0.51 20.70
CA MET A 151 4.70 -0.34 21.18
C MET A 151 3.71 -1.17 20.38
N LEU A 152 3.90 -1.26 19.06
CA LEU A 152 3.07 -2.12 18.23
C LEU A 152 3.20 -3.58 18.62
N LEU A 153 4.40 -4.01 19.04
CA LEU A 153 4.61 -5.35 19.57
C LEU A 153 3.86 -5.58 20.90
N LYS A 154 3.75 -4.56 21.77
CA LYS A 154 2.94 -4.64 22.99
C LYS A 154 1.47 -4.82 22.62
N ALA A 155 0.95 -4.03 21.69
CA ALA A 155 -0.42 -4.16 21.19
C ALA A 155 -0.70 -5.57 20.63
N VAL A 156 0.21 -6.12 19.82
CA VAL A 156 0.10 -7.49 19.28
C VAL A 156 -0.02 -8.54 20.40
N ASN A 157 0.77 -8.40 21.47
CA ASN A 157 0.69 -9.31 22.61
C ASN A 157 -0.63 -9.14 23.37
N SER A 158 -1.08 -7.90 23.60
CA SER A 158 -2.35 -7.60 24.25
C SER A 158 -3.55 -8.15 23.45
N TYR A 159 -3.55 -8.05 22.12
CA TYR A 159 -4.57 -8.71 21.29
C TYR A 159 -4.53 -10.24 21.45
N ARG A 160 -3.34 -10.85 21.47
CA ARG A 160 -3.25 -12.30 21.69
C ARG A 160 -3.84 -12.72 23.03
N GLU A 161 -3.55 -11.96 24.10
CA GLU A 161 -4.09 -12.23 25.45
C GLU A 161 -5.62 -12.16 25.47
N VAL A 162 -6.25 -11.23 24.74
CA VAL A 162 -7.72 -11.14 24.65
C VAL A 162 -8.30 -12.46 24.14
N ALA A 163 -7.69 -13.08 23.12
CA ALA A 163 -8.16 -14.33 22.53
C ALA A 163 -7.83 -15.59 23.37
N GLU A 164 -7.16 -15.44 24.50
CA GLU A 164 -6.82 -16.50 25.47
C GLU A 164 -7.68 -16.43 26.75
N LEU A 165 -8.49 -15.37 26.91
CA LEU A 165 -9.41 -15.23 28.03
C LEU A 165 -10.58 -16.23 27.93
N PRO A 166 -11.21 -16.58 29.07
CA PRO A 166 -12.47 -17.32 29.08
C PRO A 166 -13.61 -16.49 28.49
N ASP A 167 -14.61 -17.17 27.92
CA ASP A 167 -15.92 -16.61 27.54
C ASP A 167 -15.88 -15.37 26.63
N VAL A 168 -14.91 -15.30 25.72
CA VAL A 168 -14.78 -14.20 24.76
C VAL A 168 -15.84 -14.32 23.67
N PRO A 169 -16.66 -13.27 23.41
CA PRO A 169 -17.63 -13.28 22.32
C PRO A 169 -16.96 -13.57 20.96
N PRO A 170 -17.55 -14.41 20.09
CA PRO A 170 -16.94 -14.79 18.82
C PRO A 170 -16.55 -13.60 17.94
N ASP A 171 -17.38 -12.56 17.87
CA ASP A 171 -17.07 -11.35 17.08
C ASP A 171 -15.84 -10.61 17.63
N LEU A 172 -15.66 -10.60 18.95
CA LEU A 172 -14.50 -10.01 19.60
C LEU A 172 -13.24 -10.84 19.35
N VAL A 173 -13.33 -12.18 19.37
CA VAL A 173 -12.23 -13.08 18.97
C VAL A 173 -11.79 -12.77 17.54
N LYS A 174 -12.77 -12.66 16.62
CA LYS A 174 -12.51 -12.37 15.21
C LYS A 174 -11.81 -11.02 15.05
N ALA A 175 -12.37 -9.94 15.60
CA ALA A 175 -11.80 -8.60 15.50
C ALA A 175 -10.37 -8.52 16.06
N THR A 176 -10.17 -9.11 17.24
CA THR A 176 -8.89 -9.16 17.95
C THR A 176 -7.81 -9.89 17.15
N LEU A 177 -8.09 -11.13 16.74
CA LEU A 177 -7.09 -11.93 16.03
C LEU A 177 -6.83 -11.38 14.62
N LYS A 178 -7.85 -10.83 13.95
CA LYS A 178 -7.68 -10.21 12.62
C LYS A 178 -6.74 -9.01 12.70
N ARG A 179 -6.95 -8.12 13.68
CA ARG A 179 -6.04 -6.99 13.91
C ARG A 179 -4.65 -7.45 14.34
N CYS A 180 -4.56 -8.49 15.18
CA CYS A 180 -3.28 -9.09 15.56
C CYS A 180 -2.49 -9.59 14.34
N ALA A 181 -3.13 -10.35 13.45
CA ALA A 181 -2.51 -10.86 12.23
C ALA A 181 -2.03 -9.74 11.29
N ASP A 182 -2.84 -8.69 11.11
CA ASP A 182 -2.50 -7.50 10.32
C ASP A 182 -1.28 -6.76 10.89
N ARG A 183 -1.26 -6.48 12.20
CA ARG A 183 -0.11 -5.83 12.85
C ARG A 183 1.15 -6.70 12.84
N GLN A 184 1.01 -8.02 12.91
CA GLN A 184 2.12 -8.95 12.73
C GLN A 184 2.70 -8.88 11.32
N GLN A 185 1.88 -8.80 10.27
CA GLN A 185 2.35 -8.60 8.89
C GLN A 185 3.07 -7.26 8.73
N PHE A 186 2.52 -6.18 9.29
CA PHE A 186 3.16 -4.86 9.26
C PHE A 186 4.56 -4.87 9.88
N LEU A 187 4.76 -5.62 10.98
CA LEU A 187 6.07 -5.80 11.62
C LEU A 187 7.00 -6.78 10.88
N GLY A 188 6.58 -7.34 9.74
CA GLY A 188 7.33 -8.37 9.00
C GLY A 188 7.34 -9.75 9.69
N ARG A 189 6.45 -9.98 10.66
CA ARG A 189 6.31 -11.26 11.37
C ARG A 189 5.35 -12.21 10.66
N THR A 190 5.62 -12.47 9.39
CA THR A 190 4.69 -13.18 8.49
C THR A 190 4.34 -14.59 8.99
N ARG A 191 5.28 -15.33 9.58
CA ARG A 191 5.01 -16.66 10.18
C ARG A 191 4.06 -16.59 11.37
N GLY A 192 4.17 -15.54 12.20
CA GLY A 192 3.26 -15.32 13.32
C GLY A 192 1.86 -14.98 12.84
N SER A 193 1.77 -14.13 11.80
CA SER A 193 0.50 -13.80 11.15
C SER A 193 -0.18 -15.05 10.57
N LEU A 194 0.57 -15.91 9.88
CA LEU A 194 0.06 -17.16 9.35
C LEU A 194 -0.57 -18.01 10.45
N ALA A 195 0.14 -18.26 11.55
CA ALA A 195 -0.39 -19.06 12.67
C ALA A 195 -1.65 -18.43 13.30
N THR A 196 -1.71 -17.09 13.38
CA THR A 196 -2.90 -16.37 13.86
C THR A 196 -4.09 -16.54 12.90
N LEU A 197 -3.85 -16.47 11.59
CA LEU A 197 -4.88 -16.65 10.55
C LEU A 197 -5.36 -18.11 10.47
N GLU A 198 -4.47 -19.09 10.62
CA GLU A 198 -4.84 -20.51 10.71
C GLU A 198 -5.78 -20.74 11.91
N LYS A 199 -5.46 -20.17 13.08
CA LYS A 199 -6.35 -20.23 14.25
C LYS A 199 -7.71 -19.57 13.96
N LEU A 200 -7.72 -18.43 13.27
CA LEU A 200 -8.95 -17.74 12.88
C LEU A 200 -9.83 -18.59 11.94
N VAL A 201 -9.25 -19.19 10.91
CA VAL A 201 -9.98 -20.05 9.97
C VAL A 201 -10.47 -21.33 10.64
N GLN A 202 -9.75 -21.85 11.64
CA GLN A 202 -10.22 -22.99 12.45
C GLN A 202 -11.45 -22.64 13.30
N ILE A 203 -11.50 -21.43 13.86
CA ILE A 203 -12.64 -20.96 14.68
C ILE A 203 -13.83 -20.55 13.78
N PHE A 204 -13.56 -19.96 12.62
CA PHE A 204 -14.56 -19.44 11.69
C PHE A 204 -14.41 -20.08 10.28
N PRO A 205 -14.67 -21.40 10.12
CA PRO A 205 -14.37 -22.13 8.89
C PRO A 205 -15.22 -21.72 7.67
N GLU A 206 -16.35 -21.06 7.91
CA GLU A 206 -17.27 -20.59 6.87
C GLU A 206 -17.00 -19.15 6.42
N ASP A 207 -16.08 -18.43 7.08
CA ASP A 207 -15.73 -17.07 6.71
C ASP A 207 -14.71 -17.07 5.55
N ILE A 208 -15.19 -16.77 4.35
CA ILE A 208 -14.38 -16.72 3.13
C ILE A 208 -13.32 -15.63 3.19
N SER A 209 -13.62 -14.47 3.79
CA SER A 209 -12.65 -13.37 3.90
C SER A 209 -11.42 -13.81 4.69
N LEU A 210 -11.58 -14.62 5.74
CA LEU A 210 -10.45 -15.11 6.53
C LEU A 210 -9.60 -16.12 5.76
N LYS A 211 -10.22 -16.95 4.90
CA LYS A 211 -9.48 -17.83 3.98
C LYS A 211 -8.71 -17.03 2.94
N ASN A 212 -9.32 -15.97 2.40
CA ASN A 212 -8.65 -15.04 1.50
C ASN A 212 -7.44 -14.39 2.16
N ASP A 213 -7.57 -13.91 3.40
CA ASP A 213 -6.47 -13.35 4.21
C ASP A 213 -5.37 -14.40 4.48
N LEU A 214 -5.75 -15.66 4.75
CA LEU A 214 -4.83 -16.78 4.93
C LEU A 214 -4.03 -17.05 3.63
N GLY A 215 -4.69 -17.05 2.47
CA GLY A 215 -4.05 -17.19 1.16
C GLY A 215 -2.99 -16.11 0.92
N VAL A 216 -3.28 -14.86 1.28
CA VAL A 216 -2.30 -13.75 1.21
C VAL A 216 -1.10 -14.01 2.12
N ALA A 217 -1.33 -14.50 3.34
CA ALA A 217 -0.23 -14.82 4.27
C ALA A 217 0.72 -15.90 3.72
N HIS A 218 0.19 -16.92 3.03
CA HIS A 218 1.02 -17.90 2.32
C HIS A 218 1.84 -17.26 1.20
N LEU A 219 1.25 -16.38 0.38
CA LEU A 219 1.97 -15.65 -0.67
C LEU A 219 3.10 -14.79 -0.10
N LEU A 220 2.87 -14.10 1.01
CA LEU A 220 3.90 -13.29 1.69
C LEU A 220 5.06 -14.14 2.24
N LEU A 221 4.86 -15.44 2.47
CA LEU A 221 5.91 -16.39 2.84
C LEU A 221 6.59 -17.05 1.63
N GLY A 222 6.12 -16.77 0.41
CA GLY A 222 6.55 -17.44 -0.82
C GLY A 222 6.00 -18.87 -0.97
N ASP A 223 4.99 -19.25 -0.18
CA ASP A 223 4.33 -20.56 -0.30
C ASP A 223 3.17 -20.49 -1.30
N ASN A 224 3.53 -20.43 -2.59
CA ASN A 224 2.55 -20.37 -3.67
C ASN A 224 1.65 -21.63 -3.71
N LYS A 225 2.19 -22.79 -3.31
CA LYS A 225 1.44 -24.06 -3.30
C LYS A 225 0.35 -24.06 -2.23
N GLY A 226 0.68 -23.60 -1.02
CA GLY A 226 -0.29 -23.44 0.06
C GLY A 226 -1.37 -22.42 -0.31
N ALA A 227 -0.98 -21.26 -0.83
CA ALA A 227 -1.91 -20.23 -1.29
C ALA A 227 -2.85 -20.75 -2.38
N LYS A 228 -2.33 -21.49 -3.37
CA LYS A 228 -3.11 -22.07 -4.47
C LYS A 228 -4.24 -22.95 -3.95
N ARG A 229 -3.92 -23.88 -3.04
CA ARG A 229 -4.91 -24.79 -2.44
C ARG A 229 -6.02 -24.03 -1.72
N ILE A 230 -5.68 -22.98 -0.99
CA ILE A 230 -6.66 -22.16 -0.28
C ILE A 230 -7.61 -21.49 -1.26
N TYR A 231 -7.09 -20.85 -2.32
CA TYR A 231 -7.96 -20.20 -3.30
C TYR A 231 -8.77 -21.19 -4.14
N GLU A 232 -8.27 -22.41 -4.38
CA GLU A 232 -9.07 -23.50 -4.97
C GLU A 232 -10.25 -23.88 -4.07
N GLU A 233 -10.03 -24.00 -2.75
CA GLU A 233 -11.10 -24.26 -1.79
C GLU A 233 -12.12 -23.11 -1.70
N VAL A 234 -11.65 -21.86 -1.76
CA VAL A 234 -12.51 -20.67 -1.78
C VAL A 234 -13.36 -20.66 -3.05
N LEU A 235 -12.74 -20.80 -4.23
CA LEU A 235 -13.45 -20.78 -5.52
C LEU A 235 -14.38 -21.97 -5.72
N ALA A 236 -14.12 -23.12 -5.08
CA ALA A 236 -15.05 -24.24 -5.06
C ALA A 236 -16.35 -23.94 -4.29
N ARG A 237 -16.29 -23.07 -3.27
CA ARG A 237 -17.46 -22.67 -2.46
C ARG A 237 -18.11 -21.38 -2.98
N ALA A 238 -17.30 -20.42 -3.40
CA ALA A 238 -17.71 -19.12 -3.91
C ALA A 238 -17.04 -18.84 -5.27
N PRO A 239 -17.59 -19.40 -6.37
CA PRO A 239 -16.99 -19.28 -7.71
C PRO A 239 -16.94 -17.84 -8.26
N HIS A 240 -17.64 -16.91 -7.63
CA HIS A 240 -17.72 -15.50 -8.04
C HIS A 240 -16.85 -14.56 -7.18
N ASP A 241 -16.15 -15.08 -6.16
CA ASP A 241 -15.28 -14.28 -5.29
C ASP A 241 -14.13 -13.67 -6.09
N GLY A 242 -14.20 -12.37 -6.33
CA GLY A 242 -13.27 -11.63 -7.18
C GLY A 242 -11.88 -11.57 -6.58
N PHE A 243 -11.78 -11.45 -5.26
CA PHE A 243 -10.52 -11.46 -4.53
C PHE A 243 -9.76 -12.78 -4.73
N ALA A 244 -10.42 -13.92 -4.57
CA ALA A 244 -9.83 -15.22 -4.79
C ALA A 244 -9.43 -15.42 -6.26
N LYS A 245 -10.26 -14.95 -7.21
CA LYS A 245 -9.94 -15.03 -8.65
C LYS A 245 -8.65 -14.28 -8.99
N VAL A 246 -8.48 -13.03 -8.58
CA VAL A 246 -7.26 -12.27 -8.92
C VAL A 246 -6.00 -12.89 -8.30
N HIS A 247 -6.08 -13.40 -7.07
CA HIS A 247 -4.94 -14.06 -6.42
C HIS A 247 -4.65 -15.44 -7.02
N TYR A 248 -5.67 -16.22 -7.36
CA TYR A 248 -5.49 -17.50 -8.05
C TYR A 248 -4.86 -17.29 -9.43
N GLY A 249 -5.38 -16.34 -10.22
CA GLY A 249 -4.81 -15.97 -11.52
C GLY A 249 -3.36 -15.48 -11.41
N PHE A 250 -3.03 -14.69 -10.38
CA PHE A 250 -1.65 -14.30 -10.09
C PHE A 250 -0.74 -15.51 -9.84
N ILE A 251 -1.20 -16.49 -9.05
CA ILE A 251 -0.45 -17.72 -8.78
C ILE A 251 -0.24 -18.52 -10.05
N LEU A 252 -1.29 -18.75 -10.85
CA LEU A 252 -1.20 -19.47 -12.12
C LEU A 252 -0.15 -18.85 -13.05
N LYS A 253 -0.16 -17.51 -13.15
CA LYS A 253 0.82 -16.78 -13.95
C LYS A 253 2.25 -16.98 -13.41
N SER A 254 2.43 -16.98 -12.08
CA SER A 254 3.74 -17.23 -11.46
C SER A 254 4.27 -18.63 -11.71
N GLU A 255 3.38 -19.61 -11.90
CA GLU A 255 3.68 -20.99 -12.30
C GLU A 255 3.82 -21.15 -13.84
N ASN A 256 3.87 -20.03 -14.58
CA ASN A 256 3.96 -19.97 -16.04
C ASN A 256 2.75 -20.55 -16.79
N MET A 257 1.61 -20.73 -16.12
CA MET A 257 0.32 -21.04 -16.74
C MET A 257 -0.35 -19.75 -17.25
N ILE A 258 0.25 -19.17 -18.30
CA ILE A 258 -0.08 -17.82 -18.76
C ILE A 258 -1.51 -17.74 -19.29
N ALA A 259 -1.91 -18.66 -20.18
CA ALA A 259 -3.24 -18.60 -20.80
C ALA A 259 -4.35 -18.84 -19.77
N GLU A 260 -4.14 -19.76 -18.84
CA GLU A 260 -5.06 -20.11 -17.77
C GLU A 260 -5.22 -18.99 -16.74
N SER A 261 -4.19 -18.16 -16.53
CA SER A 261 -4.24 -17.03 -15.60
C SER A 261 -5.18 -15.90 -16.04
N ILE A 262 -5.31 -15.69 -17.35
CA ILE A 262 -6.01 -14.56 -17.96
C ILE A 262 -7.49 -14.48 -17.53
N PRO A 263 -8.31 -15.54 -17.66
CA PRO A 263 -9.72 -15.45 -17.29
C PRO A 263 -9.91 -15.09 -15.81
N TYR A 264 -9.13 -15.68 -14.91
CA TYR A 264 -9.23 -15.39 -13.47
C TYR A 264 -8.83 -13.97 -13.12
N LEU A 265 -7.70 -13.48 -13.67
CA LEU A 265 -7.27 -12.09 -13.45
C LEU A 265 -8.28 -11.09 -14.01
N ARG A 266 -8.79 -11.36 -15.22
CA ARG A 266 -9.79 -10.51 -15.89
C ARG A 266 -11.10 -10.46 -15.10
N GLU A 267 -11.72 -11.61 -14.87
CA GLU A 267 -13.01 -11.69 -14.18
C GLU A 267 -12.90 -11.14 -12.75
N GLY A 268 -11.80 -11.44 -12.06
CA GLY A 268 -11.54 -10.92 -10.72
C GLY A 268 -11.45 -9.39 -10.69
N LEU A 269 -10.74 -8.78 -11.63
CA LEU A 269 -10.69 -7.32 -11.77
C LEU A 269 -12.05 -6.70 -12.13
N GLU A 270 -12.82 -7.37 -12.99
CA GLU A 270 -14.15 -6.91 -13.42
C GLU A 270 -15.20 -6.94 -12.30
N THR A 271 -15.01 -7.75 -11.26
CA THR A 271 -15.92 -7.77 -10.09
C THR A 271 -15.95 -6.43 -9.35
N GLY A 272 -14.84 -5.69 -9.31
CA GLY A 272 -14.70 -4.48 -8.51
C GLY A 272 -14.79 -4.69 -6.99
N GLU A 273 -14.63 -5.93 -6.49
CA GLU A 273 -14.65 -6.22 -5.06
C GLU A 273 -13.46 -5.59 -4.31
N PRO A 274 -13.60 -5.31 -2.99
CA PRO A 274 -12.50 -4.81 -2.19
C PRO A 274 -11.24 -5.69 -2.30
N GLY A 275 -10.11 -5.09 -2.64
CA GLY A 275 -8.84 -5.78 -2.79
C GLY A 275 -8.55 -6.33 -4.19
N THR A 276 -9.48 -6.22 -5.16
CA THR A 276 -9.18 -6.55 -6.56
C THR A 276 -8.58 -5.38 -7.33
N ASP A 277 -8.89 -4.14 -6.95
CA ASP A 277 -8.35 -2.93 -7.58
C ASP A 277 -6.90 -2.65 -7.13
N ASP A 278 -5.97 -3.49 -7.58
CA ASP A 278 -4.55 -3.44 -7.26
C ASP A 278 -3.69 -3.48 -8.53
N GLY A 279 -2.72 -2.58 -8.61
CA GLY A 279 -1.81 -2.45 -9.76
C GLY A 279 -1.07 -3.75 -10.13
N ARG A 280 -0.83 -4.66 -9.18
CA ARG A 280 -0.22 -5.97 -9.44
C ARG A 280 -1.06 -6.80 -10.41
N PHE A 281 -2.38 -6.82 -10.25
CA PHE A 281 -3.27 -7.63 -11.09
C PHE A 281 -3.42 -7.03 -12.48
N TYR A 282 -3.53 -5.70 -12.59
CA TYR A 282 -3.49 -5.02 -13.89
C TYR A 282 -2.17 -5.29 -14.64
N PHE A 283 -1.05 -5.23 -13.92
CA PHE A 283 0.28 -5.47 -14.49
C PHE A 283 0.39 -6.89 -15.03
N HIS A 284 0.01 -7.87 -14.21
CA HIS A 284 0.11 -9.28 -14.56
C HIS A 284 -0.88 -9.73 -15.63
N LEU A 285 -2.10 -9.17 -15.64
CA LEU A 285 -3.07 -9.43 -16.71
C LEU A 285 -2.55 -8.89 -18.05
N GLY A 286 -2.07 -7.64 -18.09
CA GLY A 286 -1.52 -7.06 -19.31
C GLY A 286 -0.30 -7.84 -19.82
N ASP A 287 0.62 -8.24 -18.94
CA ASP A 287 1.79 -9.05 -19.31
C ASP A 287 1.38 -10.43 -19.84
N ALA A 288 0.40 -11.09 -19.20
CA ALA A 288 -0.12 -12.36 -19.68
C ALA A 288 -0.75 -12.23 -21.08
N LEU A 289 -1.56 -11.19 -21.29
CA LEU A 289 -2.18 -10.89 -22.58
C LEU A 289 -1.12 -10.63 -23.68
N GLN A 290 -0.07 -9.85 -23.38
CA GLN A 290 1.02 -9.60 -24.32
C GLN A 290 1.72 -10.89 -24.74
N ARG A 291 2.04 -11.77 -23.79
CA ARG A 291 2.70 -13.06 -24.06
C ARG A 291 1.84 -14.01 -24.89
N THR A 292 0.51 -13.90 -24.80
CA THR A 292 -0.41 -14.65 -25.66
C THR A 292 -0.73 -13.96 -26.99
N GLY A 293 -0.14 -12.78 -27.26
CA GLY A 293 -0.38 -12.00 -28.47
C GLY A 293 -1.73 -11.26 -28.51
N ASP A 294 -2.41 -11.13 -27.38
CA ASP A 294 -3.67 -10.40 -27.27
C ASP A 294 -3.42 -8.89 -27.18
N LYS A 295 -3.98 -8.15 -28.14
CA LYS A 295 -3.79 -6.70 -28.28
C LYS A 295 -4.53 -5.89 -27.21
N SER A 296 -5.52 -6.48 -26.52
CA SER A 296 -6.27 -5.83 -25.45
C SER A 296 -5.43 -5.58 -24.20
N ALA A 297 -4.19 -6.06 -24.13
CA ALA A 297 -3.27 -5.79 -23.02
C ALA A 297 -3.13 -4.28 -22.71
N TYR A 298 -3.04 -3.44 -23.75
CA TYR A 298 -2.89 -2.00 -23.57
C TYR A 298 -4.17 -1.32 -23.06
N ASP A 299 -5.35 -1.90 -23.29
CA ASP A 299 -6.59 -1.41 -22.71
C ASP A 299 -6.59 -1.58 -21.18
N TRP A 300 -6.02 -2.70 -20.69
CA TRP A 300 -5.84 -2.97 -19.27
C TRP A 300 -4.76 -2.10 -18.63
N TYR A 301 -3.67 -1.82 -19.35
CA TYR A 301 -2.66 -0.86 -18.89
C TYR A 301 -3.21 0.56 -18.80
N GLU A 302 -4.01 0.98 -19.78
CA GLU A 302 -4.70 2.25 -19.78
C GLU A 302 -5.74 2.34 -18.64
N ALA A 303 -6.50 1.26 -18.39
CA ALA A 303 -7.40 1.18 -17.25
C ALA A 303 -6.64 1.31 -15.91
N GLY A 304 -5.53 0.59 -15.75
CA GLY A 304 -4.67 0.69 -14.57
C GLY A 304 -4.09 2.09 -14.36
N HIS A 305 -3.70 2.77 -15.44
CA HIS A 305 -3.27 4.16 -15.39
C HIS A 305 -4.38 5.11 -14.93
N ARG A 306 -5.60 5.00 -15.50
CA ARG A 306 -6.75 5.85 -15.11
C ARG A 306 -7.15 5.67 -13.65
N ARG A 307 -6.93 4.47 -13.08
CA ARG A 307 -7.14 4.19 -11.66
C ARG A 307 -5.99 4.62 -10.76
N GLY A 308 -4.90 5.16 -11.33
CA GLY A 308 -3.75 5.68 -10.58
C GLY A 308 -2.72 4.62 -10.20
N HIS A 309 -2.82 3.39 -10.70
CA HIS A 309 -1.86 2.31 -10.43
C HIS A 309 -0.54 2.49 -11.17
N PHE A 310 -0.59 3.04 -12.38
CA PHE A 310 0.59 3.27 -13.22
C PHE A 310 0.81 4.76 -13.49
N ALA A 311 2.07 5.16 -13.56
CA ALA A 311 2.43 6.54 -13.92
C ALA A 311 2.00 6.87 -15.36
N SER A 312 2.08 5.89 -16.26
CA SER A 312 1.50 5.94 -17.60
C SER A 312 1.30 4.52 -18.13
N VAL A 313 0.67 4.38 -19.30
CA VAL A 313 0.57 3.11 -20.03
C VAL A 313 1.95 2.45 -20.25
N TRP A 314 2.99 3.26 -20.43
CA TRP A 314 4.35 2.78 -20.71
C TRP A 314 5.21 2.59 -19.46
N GLN A 315 4.94 3.32 -18.38
CA GLN A 315 5.72 3.28 -17.14
C GLN A 315 4.89 2.66 -16.02
N ARG A 316 5.09 1.36 -15.81
CA ARG A 316 4.20 0.49 -15.01
C ARG A 316 4.89 -0.11 -13.77
N SER A 317 6.03 0.44 -13.38
CA SER A 317 6.63 0.13 -12.09
C SER A 317 5.66 0.41 -10.95
N LEU A 318 5.72 -0.38 -9.87
CA LEU A 318 4.78 -0.28 -8.74
C LEU A 318 5.39 0.39 -7.50
N TYR A 319 6.72 0.38 -7.36
CA TYR A 319 7.41 0.93 -6.20
C TYR A 319 8.04 2.29 -6.50
N ASN A 320 7.22 3.33 -6.58
CA ASN A 320 7.63 4.62 -7.14
C ASN A 320 7.83 5.73 -6.12
N VAL A 321 8.62 6.74 -6.50
CA VAL A 321 8.59 8.08 -5.89
C VAL A 321 7.92 9.03 -6.90
N PRO A 322 6.83 9.71 -6.51
CA PRO A 322 6.13 10.62 -7.41
C PRO A 322 6.96 11.87 -7.71
N GLY A 323 6.77 12.44 -8.90
CA GLY A 323 7.41 13.69 -9.33
C GLY A 323 8.82 13.55 -9.90
N LEU A 324 9.40 12.34 -9.93
CA LEU A 324 10.65 12.10 -10.66
C LEU A 324 10.43 12.26 -12.16
N ARG A 325 11.34 12.96 -12.83
CA ARG A 325 11.33 13.16 -14.28
C ARG A 325 11.33 11.82 -15.01
N ALA A 326 10.27 11.54 -15.77
CA ALA A 326 10.10 10.29 -16.48
C ALA A 326 10.43 10.45 -17.98
N ARG A 327 11.32 9.61 -18.51
CA ARG A 327 11.59 9.45 -19.94
C ARG A 327 12.26 8.11 -20.21
N PRO A 328 12.03 7.52 -21.40
CA PRO A 328 12.58 6.21 -21.72
C PRO A 328 14.11 6.22 -21.85
N TRP A 329 14.68 7.20 -22.54
CA TRP A 329 16.11 7.29 -22.83
C TRP A 329 16.73 8.54 -22.23
N TRP A 330 17.95 8.41 -21.74
CA TRP A 330 18.71 9.47 -21.09
C TRP A 330 20.10 9.62 -21.71
N THR A 331 20.64 10.85 -21.67
CA THR A 331 22.08 11.08 -21.93
C THR A 331 22.86 11.17 -20.63
N ALA A 332 24.19 11.02 -20.71
CA ALA A 332 25.07 11.15 -19.55
C ALA A 332 24.92 12.53 -18.86
N GLU A 333 24.76 13.58 -19.64
CA GLU A 333 24.56 14.95 -19.17
C GLU A 333 23.23 15.10 -18.44
N GLU A 334 22.15 14.51 -18.96
CA GLU A 334 20.83 14.56 -18.33
C GLU A 334 20.79 13.85 -16.98
N THR A 335 21.60 12.80 -16.80
CA THR A 335 21.74 12.12 -15.50
C THR A 335 22.64 12.87 -14.51
N GLY A 336 23.53 13.75 -14.98
CA GLY A 336 24.61 14.32 -14.18
C GLY A 336 25.75 13.36 -13.84
N TYR A 337 25.62 12.04 -14.08
CA TYR A 337 26.63 11.01 -13.78
C TYR A 337 27.71 10.88 -14.86
N THR A 338 28.13 11.99 -15.47
CA THR A 338 29.12 12.00 -16.56
C THR A 338 30.47 11.41 -16.17
N ALA A 339 30.87 11.53 -14.90
CA ALA A 339 32.13 10.96 -14.40
C ALA A 339 32.09 9.42 -14.36
N LEU A 340 30.95 8.83 -13.97
CA LEU A 340 30.73 7.39 -13.98
C LEU A 340 30.73 6.86 -15.42
N VAL A 341 29.97 7.50 -16.32
CA VAL A 341 29.92 7.12 -17.74
C VAL A 341 31.32 7.17 -18.37
N LYS A 342 32.07 8.26 -18.18
CA LYS A 342 33.45 8.38 -18.67
C LYS A 342 34.37 7.31 -18.09
N MET A 343 34.20 6.93 -16.84
CA MET A 343 35.00 5.86 -16.23
C MET A 343 34.69 4.52 -16.89
N LEU A 344 33.42 4.18 -17.07
CA LEU A 344 32.97 2.96 -17.75
C LEU A 344 33.52 2.90 -19.17
N GLU A 345 33.31 3.95 -19.97
CA GLU A 345 33.76 3.98 -21.37
C GLU A 345 35.28 4.02 -21.52
N ARG A 346 36.05 4.60 -20.58
CA ARG A 346 37.52 4.62 -20.67
C ARG A 346 38.15 3.28 -20.29
N ASN A 347 37.50 2.51 -19.44
CA ASN A 347 38.04 1.26 -18.88
C ASN A 347 37.32 0.02 -19.42
N TRP A 348 36.51 0.17 -20.48
CA TRP A 348 35.65 -0.91 -20.99
C TRP A 348 36.41 -2.18 -21.37
N LEU A 349 37.62 -2.07 -21.91
CA LEU A 349 38.47 -3.21 -22.23
C LEU A 349 38.84 -4.01 -20.98
N THR A 350 39.27 -3.32 -19.91
CA THR A 350 39.55 -3.96 -18.62
C THR A 350 38.32 -4.68 -18.06
N ILE A 351 37.16 -4.04 -18.14
CA ILE A 351 35.88 -4.58 -17.67
C ILE A 351 35.48 -5.81 -18.49
N ARG A 352 35.63 -5.75 -19.81
CA ARG A 352 35.35 -6.85 -20.74
C ARG A 352 36.28 -8.04 -20.47
N ASP A 353 37.58 -7.80 -20.38
CA ASP A 353 38.57 -8.88 -20.28
C ASP A 353 38.43 -9.65 -18.96
N GLU A 354 38.10 -8.97 -17.86
CA GLU A 354 37.75 -9.63 -16.59
C GLU A 354 36.48 -10.48 -16.71
N ALA A 355 35.44 -9.98 -17.39
CA ALA A 355 34.21 -10.72 -17.61
C ALA A 355 34.40 -11.95 -18.51
N LEU A 356 35.19 -11.83 -19.58
CA LEU A 356 35.52 -12.92 -20.49
C LEU A 356 36.34 -14.00 -19.77
N SER A 357 37.31 -13.62 -18.93
CA SER A 357 38.05 -14.58 -18.10
C SER A 357 37.14 -15.44 -17.22
N VAL A 358 36.08 -14.85 -16.65
CA VAL A 358 35.07 -15.58 -15.86
C VAL A 358 34.22 -16.51 -16.71
N LEU A 359 33.86 -16.07 -17.92
CA LEU A 359 33.09 -16.86 -18.88
C LEU A 359 33.89 -18.05 -19.41
N ASP A 360 35.14 -17.83 -19.83
CA ASP A 360 36.04 -18.81 -20.44
C ASP A 360 36.50 -19.89 -19.44
N SER A 361 36.68 -19.51 -18.17
CA SER A 361 37.03 -20.45 -17.10
C SER A 361 35.91 -21.43 -16.74
N ASN A 362 34.71 -21.27 -17.33
CA ASN A 362 33.50 -22.03 -17.03
C ASN A 362 33.25 -22.18 -15.52
N SER A 363 33.52 -21.09 -14.80
CA SER A 363 33.53 -21.01 -13.34
C SER A 363 32.14 -21.18 -12.69
N GLY A 364 31.08 -21.34 -13.49
CA GLY A 364 29.69 -21.43 -13.03
C GLY A 364 29.14 -20.14 -12.42
N GLN A 365 29.84 -19.01 -12.57
CA GLN A 365 29.45 -17.73 -11.95
C GLN A 365 28.35 -17.00 -12.73
N PHE A 366 28.19 -17.28 -14.02
CA PHE A 366 27.05 -16.82 -14.79
C PHE A 366 25.85 -17.72 -14.49
N LEU A 367 24.95 -17.21 -13.66
CA LEU A 367 23.71 -17.90 -13.30
C LEU A 367 22.61 -17.56 -14.31
N PRO A 368 21.68 -18.47 -14.63
CA PRO A 368 20.51 -18.16 -15.43
C PRO A 368 19.72 -16.97 -14.86
N GLU A 369 19.07 -16.20 -15.72
CA GLU A 369 18.10 -15.19 -15.26
C GLU A 369 16.78 -15.88 -14.90
N ASP A 370 16.32 -15.68 -13.66
CA ASP A 370 15.24 -16.46 -13.02
C ASP A 370 13.89 -15.72 -12.93
N GLU A 371 13.75 -14.54 -13.53
CA GLU A 371 12.53 -13.70 -13.43
C GLU A 371 11.41 -14.07 -14.43
N ASN A 372 11.49 -15.23 -15.12
CA ASN A 372 10.53 -15.67 -16.14
C ASN A 372 10.27 -14.62 -17.25
N LEU A 373 11.29 -13.81 -17.58
CA LEU A 373 11.20 -12.76 -18.60
C LEU A 373 11.54 -13.24 -20.01
N ARG A 374 12.17 -14.40 -20.11
CA ARG A 374 12.67 -14.97 -21.38
C ARG A 374 11.56 -15.73 -22.11
N GLU A 375 11.41 -15.48 -23.41
CA GLU A 375 10.58 -16.31 -24.30
C GLU A 375 11.39 -17.52 -24.80
N THR A 376 12.55 -17.25 -25.41
CA THR A 376 13.45 -18.26 -26.00
C THR A 376 14.91 -17.96 -25.69
N GLY A 377 15.79 -18.93 -25.94
CA GLY A 377 17.25 -18.78 -25.84
C GLY A 377 17.80 -18.90 -24.44
N ASP A 378 19.04 -18.43 -24.24
CA ASP A 378 19.79 -18.52 -23.00
C ASP A 378 20.30 -17.15 -22.56
N TRP A 379 19.99 -16.80 -21.31
CA TRP A 379 20.37 -15.54 -20.70
C TRP A 379 20.95 -15.79 -19.31
N GLY A 380 22.21 -15.40 -19.13
CA GLY A 380 22.93 -15.51 -17.87
C GLY A 380 23.41 -14.17 -17.34
N GLN A 381 23.61 -14.10 -16.03
CA GLN A 381 24.07 -12.91 -15.31
C GLN A 381 25.15 -13.24 -14.28
N PHE A 382 26.04 -12.29 -14.06
CA PHE A 382 27.07 -12.37 -13.01
C PHE A 382 27.08 -11.09 -12.18
N THR A 383 26.52 -11.18 -10.97
CA THR A 383 26.20 -10.03 -10.12
C THR A 383 27.32 -9.66 -9.16
N LEU A 384 27.67 -8.37 -9.14
CA LEU A 384 28.74 -7.78 -8.32
C LEU A 384 28.18 -6.95 -7.15
N TRP A 385 27.08 -6.24 -7.37
CA TRP A 385 26.30 -5.56 -6.33
C TRP A 385 24.82 -5.87 -6.50
N GLN A 386 24.13 -6.05 -5.39
CA GLN A 386 22.67 -6.19 -5.34
C GLN A 386 22.15 -5.47 -4.10
N GLN A 387 21.08 -4.70 -4.24
CA GLN A 387 20.48 -3.96 -3.13
C GLN A 387 21.50 -3.10 -2.35
N GLY A 388 22.43 -2.46 -3.08
CA GLY A 388 23.49 -1.62 -2.51
C GLY A 388 24.55 -2.38 -1.71
N ARG A 389 24.59 -3.72 -1.79
CA ARG A 389 25.56 -4.57 -1.09
C ARG A 389 26.51 -5.22 -2.08
N LYS A 390 27.81 -5.15 -1.79
CA LYS A 390 28.87 -5.79 -2.57
C LYS A 390 28.85 -7.30 -2.38
N VAL A 391 28.83 -8.06 -3.46
CA VAL A 391 29.00 -9.52 -3.45
C VAL A 391 30.49 -9.82 -3.46
N ALA A 392 31.08 -9.95 -2.26
CA ALA A 392 32.52 -10.10 -2.10
C ALA A 392 33.10 -11.33 -2.84
N ALA A 393 32.33 -12.43 -2.92
CA ALA A 393 32.72 -13.63 -3.66
C ALA A 393 32.90 -13.36 -5.16
N SER A 394 31.90 -12.73 -5.81
CA SER A 394 31.95 -12.34 -7.21
C SER A 394 33.10 -11.39 -7.52
N CYS A 395 33.30 -10.37 -6.67
CA CYS A 395 34.35 -9.38 -6.88
C CYS A 395 35.78 -9.93 -6.79
N ARG A 396 36.00 -11.15 -6.28
CA ARG A 396 37.33 -11.81 -6.33
C ARG A 396 37.73 -12.18 -7.75
N TYR A 397 36.76 -12.44 -8.62
CA TYR A 397 37.00 -12.80 -10.01
C TYR A 397 37.24 -11.58 -10.91
N VAL A 398 36.70 -10.43 -10.53
CA VAL A 398 36.77 -9.17 -11.30
C VAL A 398 37.28 -7.99 -10.45
N PRO A 399 38.45 -8.12 -9.81
CA PRO A 399 38.91 -7.19 -8.78
C PRO A 399 39.14 -5.77 -9.32
N LYS A 400 39.58 -5.61 -10.57
CA LYS A 400 39.81 -4.28 -11.17
C LYS A 400 38.48 -3.57 -11.40
N THR A 401 37.50 -4.27 -11.96
CA THR A 401 36.14 -3.75 -12.19
C THR A 401 35.49 -3.32 -10.88
N CYS A 402 35.54 -4.17 -9.85
CA CYS A 402 35.00 -3.80 -8.55
C CYS A 402 35.74 -2.63 -7.91
N GLY A 403 37.07 -2.57 -8.01
CA GLY A 403 37.86 -1.45 -7.49
C GLY A 403 37.59 -0.11 -8.19
N LEU A 404 37.27 -0.14 -9.48
CA LEU A 404 36.84 1.06 -10.23
C LEU A 404 35.48 1.60 -9.72
N LEU A 405 34.53 0.70 -9.43
CA LEU A 405 33.16 1.06 -9.05
C LEU A 405 33.02 1.58 -7.62
N GLU A 406 33.89 1.18 -6.71
CA GLU A 406 33.82 1.57 -5.28
C GLU A 406 33.75 3.08 -5.04
N ARG A 407 34.25 3.88 -5.98
CA ARG A 407 34.25 5.35 -5.88
C ARG A 407 32.93 6.00 -6.28
N TYR A 408 32.01 5.24 -6.86
CA TYR A 408 30.75 5.73 -7.44
C TYR A 408 29.58 5.28 -6.58
N THR A 409 29.30 6.07 -5.55
CA THR A 409 28.25 5.78 -4.56
C THR A 409 26.85 5.83 -5.17
N GLU A 410 26.64 6.61 -6.23
CA GLU A 410 25.38 6.68 -6.98
C GLU A 410 24.94 5.31 -7.54
N ALA A 411 25.90 4.43 -7.84
CA ALA A 411 25.66 3.05 -8.29
C ALA A 411 25.79 2.06 -7.14
N THR A 412 26.91 2.08 -6.42
CA THR A 412 27.23 1.06 -5.41
C THR A 412 26.33 1.11 -4.17
N SER A 413 25.73 2.26 -3.86
CA SER A 413 24.73 2.40 -2.79
C SER A 413 23.28 2.28 -3.26
N CYS A 414 23.06 2.00 -4.56
CA CYS A 414 21.73 1.86 -5.12
C CYS A 414 21.01 0.63 -4.58
N LYS A 415 20.22 0.82 -3.51
CA LYS A 415 19.48 -0.26 -2.82
C LYS A 415 18.35 -0.86 -3.64
N ARG A 416 17.96 -0.22 -4.73
CA ARG A 416 16.92 -0.67 -5.65
C ARG A 416 17.50 -1.10 -7.00
N GLY A 417 18.82 -1.26 -7.07
CA GLY A 417 19.56 -1.53 -8.28
C GLY A 417 20.52 -2.70 -8.11
N GLN A 418 21.12 -3.08 -9.24
CA GLN A 418 22.15 -4.09 -9.33
C GLN A 418 23.31 -3.58 -10.19
N ILE A 419 24.49 -4.14 -9.97
CA ILE A 419 25.63 -4.03 -10.87
C ILE A 419 26.02 -5.44 -11.28
N LYS A 420 25.90 -5.76 -12.57
CA LYS A 420 26.05 -7.14 -13.07
C LYS A 420 26.53 -7.20 -14.51
N PHE A 421 27.28 -8.24 -14.84
CA PHE A 421 27.47 -8.63 -16.24
C PHE A 421 26.24 -9.40 -16.72
N SER A 422 25.89 -9.24 -17.99
CA SER A 422 24.74 -9.89 -18.62
C SER A 422 25.17 -10.45 -19.97
N VAL A 423 25.09 -11.77 -20.12
CA VAL A 423 25.44 -12.50 -21.33
C VAL A 423 24.19 -13.12 -21.94
N MET A 424 23.98 -12.89 -23.23
CA MET A 424 22.81 -13.35 -23.96
C MET A 424 23.25 -14.12 -25.20
N GLN A 425 22.75 -15.36 -25.35
CA GLN A 425 23.09 -16.23 -26.46
C GLN A 425 22.22 -15.95 -27.69
N ALA A 426 22.67 -16.44 -28.86
CA ALA A 426 21.92 -16.38 -30.11
C ALA A 426 20.51 -16.96 -29.96
N GLY A 427 19.52 -16.34 -30.62
CA GLY A 427 18.12 -16.78 -30.59
C GLY A 427 17.36 -16.43 -29.30
N THR A 428 17.92 -15.53 -28.48
CA THR A 428 17.24 -15.10 -27.24
C THR A 428 16.28 -13.94 -27.50
N HIS A 429 15.06 -14.09 -27.00
CA HIS A 429 14.08 -13.02 -26.93
C HIS A 429 13.60 -12.85 -25.48
N VAL A 430 13.56 -11.60 -25.01
CA VAL A 430 13.03 -11.23 -23.70
C VAL A 430 11.75 -10.46 -23.92
N TRP A 431 10.65 -10.94 -23.33
CA TRP A 431 9.32 -10.36 -23.43
C TRP A 431 9.30 -8.87 -23.06
N PRO A 432 8.34 -8.07 -23.58
CA PRO A 432 8.08 -6.74 -23.07
C PRO A 432 7.84 -6.77 -21.56
N HIS A 433 8.63 -6.01 -20.79
CA HIS A 433 8.52 -5.98 -19.33
C HIS A 433 8.91 -4.59 -18.79
N THR A 434 8.65 -4.37 -17.50
CA THR A 434 9.08 -3.17 -16.78
C THR A 434 9.81 -3.58 -15.50
N GLY A 435 10.83 -2.81 -15.14
CA GLY A 435 11.43 -2.87 -13.83
C GLY A 435 10.45 -2.48 -12.72
N PRO A 436 10.71 -2.88 -11.46
CA PRO A 436 9.78 -2.71 -10.36
C PRO A 436 9.64 -1.27 -9.85
N THR A 437 10.56 -0.36 -10.22
CA THR A 437 10.67 0.97 -9.60
C THR A 437 11.17 2.05 -10.57
N ASN A 438 10.61 3.27 -10.48
CA ASN A 438 11.13 4.45 -11.19
C ASN A 438 12.32 5.13 -10.48
N CYS A 439 12.79 4.56 -9.36
CA CYS A 439 13.83 5.17 -8.51
C CYS A 439 15.25 4.92 -9.02
N ARG A 440 15.42 4.25 -10.16
CA ARG A 440 16.72 3.95 -10.74
C ARG A 440 16.74 4.27 -12.23
N LEU A 441 17.93 4.56 -12.74
CA LEU A 441 18.22 4.50 -14.17
C LEU A 441 19.20 3.37 -14.43
N ARG A 442 19.09 2.72 -15.58
CA ARG A 442 19.89 1.58 -15.97
C ARG A 442 20.87 1.96 -17.06
N MET A 443 22.17 1.84 -16.75
CA MET A 443 23.25 2.00 -17.73
C MET A 443 23.65 0.64 -18.29
N HIS A 444 23.77 0.54 -19.62
CA HIS A 444 24.32 -0.62 -20.33
C HIS A 444 25.60 -0.21 -21.05
N LEU A 445 26.75 -0.69 -20.58
CA LEU A 445 28.03 -0.60 -21.28
C LEU A 445 28.18 -1.82 -22.21
N GLY A 446 28.38 -1.60 -23.51
CA GLY A 446 28.67 -2.68 -24.45
C GLY A 446 30.09 -3.25 -24.26
N LEU A 447 30.22 -4.58 -24.14
CA LEU A 447 31.52 -5.24 -23.94
C LEU A 447 31.91 -6.12 -25.14
N VAL A 448 31.03 -7.02 -25.56
CA VAL A 448 31.15 -7.82 -26.78
C VAL A 448 29.82 -7.75 -27.50
N ILE A 449 29.78 -7.03 -28.61
CA ILE A 449 28.53 -6.75 -29.33
C ILE A 449 28.65 -7.24 -30.78
N PRO A 450 27.89 -8.27 -31.17
CA PRO A 450 27.79 -8.66 -32.58
C PRO A 450 27.40 -7.48 -33.47
N SER A 451 27.97 -7.41 -34.68
CA SER A 451 27.79 -6.26 -35.59
C SER A 451 26.35 -6.02 -36.04
N LYS A 452 25.50 -7.06 -36.00
CA LYS A 452 24.07 -7.02 -36.32
C LYS A 452 23.29 -7.99 -35.41
N GLY A 453 21.97 -7.81 -35.34
CA GLY A 453 21.06 -8.74 -34.65
C GLY A 453 20.83 -8.46 -33.16
N CYS A 454 21.50 -7.48 -32.56
CA CYS A 454 21.31 -7.12 -31.15
C CYS A 454 20.56 -5.79 -31.02
N ARG A 455 19.36 -5.80 -30.42
CA ARG A 455 18.58 -4.58 -30.22
C ARG A 455 17.79 -4.59 -28.91
N ILE A 456 17.55 -3.39 -28.38
CA ILE A 456 16.69 -3.12 -27.24
C ILE A 456 15.68 -2.04 -27.61
N ARG A 457 14.40 -2.30 -27.35
CA ARG A 457 13.33 -1.31 -27.43
C ARG A 457 13.04 -0.82 -26.02
N CYS A 458 12.89 0.49 -25.86
CA CYS A 458 12.27 1.09 -24.69
C CYS A 458 11.20 2.05 -25.21
N THR A 459 9.94 1.76 -24.85
CA THR A 459 8.73 2.36 -25.43
C THR A 459 8.67 2.27 -26.95
N ASN A 460 8.70 3.39 -27.66
CA ASN A 460 8.62 3.50 -29.12
C ASN A 460 9.99 3.63 -29.81
N GLN A 461 11.08 3.64 -29.05
CA GLN A 461 12.44 3.82 -29.58
C GLN A 461 13.25 2.54 -29.42
N THR A 462 13.82 2.07 -30.53
CA THR A 462 14.74 0.93 -30.55
C THR A 462 16.16 1.41 -30.76
N ARG A 463 17.11 0.88 -29.98
CA ARG A 463 18.55 1.17 -30.08
C ARG A 463 19.35 -0.13 -30.09
N SER A 464 20.59 -0.02 -30.57
CA SER A 464 21.61 -1.07 -30.50
C SER A 464 22.72 -0.65 -29.56
N TRP A 465 23.42 -1.63 -28.98
CA TRP A 465 24.64 -1.38 -28.21
C TRP A 465 25.83 -1.17 -29.14
N GLU A 466 26.85 -0.50 -28.63
CA GLU A 466 28.16 -0.36 -29.26
C GLU A 466 29.23 -0.71 -28.23
N GLU A 467 30.30 -1.38 -28.67
CA GLU A 467 31.41 -1.73 -27.77
C GLU A 467 32.07 -0.47 -27.19
N GLY A 468 32.28 -0.47 -25.88
CA GLY A 468 32.85 0.65 -25.15
C GLY A 468 31.95 1.88 -25.00
N LYS A 469 30.67 1.79 -25.41
CA LYS A 469 29.68 2.87 -25.25
C LYS A 469 28.59 2.54 -24.26
N VAL A 470 28.09 3.57 -23.58
CA VAL A 470 27.00 3.45 -22.61
C VAL A 470 25.66 3.89 -23.21
N LEU A 471 24.67 3.01 -23.13
CA LEU A 471 23.25 3.37 -23.24
C LEU A 471 22.66 3.61 -21.86
N ILE A 472 21.78 4.59 -21.72
CA ILE A 472 21.08 4.87 -20.46
C ILE A 472 19.58 4.94 -20.73
N PHE A 473 18.81 4.12 -20.01
CA PHE A 473 17.37 4.12 -20.08
C PHE A 473 16.75 3.96 -18.69
N ASP A 474 15.51 4.39 -18.57
CA ASP A 474 14.70 4.13 -17.39
C ASP A 474 13.99 2.79 -17.59
N ASP A 475 14.41 1.76 -16.84
CA ASP A 475 13.86 0.40 -16.99
C ASP A 475 12.45 0.27 -16.40
N SER A 476 11.94 1.28 -15.70
CA SER A 476 10.53 1.32 -15.28
C SER A 476 9.55 1.49 -16.45
N PHE A 477 10.06 1.95 -17.60
CA PHE A 477 9.33 1.92 -18.86
C PHE A 477 9.38 0.54 -19.50
N GLU A 478 8.34 0.22 -20.28
CA GLU A 478 8.30 -1.03 -21.03
C GLU A 478 9.49 -1.12 -21.97
N HIS A 479 10.24 -2.22 -21.83
CA HIS A 479 11.36 -2.53 -22.68
C HIS A 479 11.39 -4.00 -23.07
N GLU A 480 12.01 -4.27 -24.21
CA GLU A 480 12.03 -5.57 -24.88
C GLU A 480 13.38 -5.76 -25.58
N VAL A 481 13.88 -6.99 -25.62
CA VAL A 481 15.26 -7.26 -26.05
C VAL A 481 15.30 -8.46 -26.99
N TRP A 482 16.03 -8.31 -28.10
CA TRP A 482 16.27 -9.36 -29.09
C TRP A 482 17.76 -9.57 -29.32
N GLN A 483 18.13 -10.84 -29.37
CA GLN A 483 19.46 -11.34 -29.69
C GLN A 483 19.37 -12.31 -30.88
N GLU A 484 19.21 -11.74 -32.08
CA GLU A 484 19.08 -12.43 -33.37
C GLU A 484 20.45 -12.65 -34.05
N ALA A 485 21.55 -12.31 -33.36
CA ALA A 485 22.91 -12.51 -33.85
C ALA A 485 23.34 -13.98 -33.77
N GLU A 486 24.41 -14.35 -34.50
CA GLU A 486 24.98 -15.71 -34.50
C GLU A 486 25.94 -15.98 -33.32
N SER A 487 26.38 -14.93 -32.63
CA SER A 487 27.28 -15.01 -31.48
C SER A 487 26.67 -14.33 -30.24
N PHE A 488 27.25 -14.64 -29.07
CA PHE A 488 26.78 -14.09 -27.81
C PHE A 488 26.98 -12.57 -27.76
N ARG A 489 26.12 -11.90 -26.99
CA ARG A 489 26.29 -10.49 -26.60
C ARG A 489 26.61 -10.43 -25.11
N LEU A 490 27.66 -9.70 -24.77
CA LEU A 490 28.05 -9.40 -23.39
C LEU A 490 27.94 -7.89 -23.14
N ILE A 491 27.21 -7.52 -22.10
CA ILE A 491 27.09 -6.14 -21.62
C ILE A 491 27.36 -6.08 -20.13
N PHE A 492 27.69 -4.88 -19.65
CA PHE A 492 27.77 -4.56 -18.23
C PHE A 492 26.64 -3.61 -17.83
N ILE A 493 25.82 -4.06 -16.89
CA ILE A 493 24.67 -3.34 -16.36
C ILE A 493 25.07 -2.65 -15.07
N VAL A 494 24.84 -1.33 -15.00
CA VAL A 494 25.09 -0.51 -13.81
C VAL A 494 23.84 0.30 -13.52
N ASP A 495 23.07 -0.12 -12.51
CA ASP A 495 21.94 0.67 -12.02
C ASP A 495 22.44 1.81 -11.14
N VAL A 496 21.91 3.01 -11.35
CA VAL A 496 22.16 4.21 -10.53
C VAL A 496 20.87 4.70 -9.91
N TRP A 497 20.96 5.40 -8.78
CA TRP A 497 19.81 6.17 -8.28
C TRP A 497 19.29 7.15 -9.33
N HIS A 498 17.97 7.34 -9.40
CA HIS A 498 17.40 8.42 -10.20
C HIS A 498 17.99 9.77 -9.74
N PRO A 499 18.46 10.64 -10.66
CA PRO A 499 19.27 11.81 -10.30
C PRO A 499 18.56 12.81 -9.39
N GLU A 500 17.23 12.93 -9.53
CA GLU A 500 16.40 13.83 -8.73
C GLU A 500 16.06 13.30 -7.33
N LEU A 501 16.42 12.06 -6.98
CA LEU A 501 16.27 11.57 -5.61
C LEU A 501 17.25 12.29 -4.69
N THR A 502 16.71 12.86 -3.61
CA THR A 502 17.49 13.49 -2.55
C THR A 502 18.33 12.46 -1.79
N GLN A 503 19.39 12.92 -1.12
CA GLN A 503 20.22 12.04 -0.29
C GLN A 503 19.42 11.33 0.80
N LEU A 504 18.45 12.03 1.43
CA LEU A 504 17.57 11.46 2.44
C LEU A 504 16.73 10.32 1.85
N GLN A 505 16.11 10.51 0.68
CA GLN A 505 15.34 9.45 0.02
C GLN A 505 16.21 8.23 -0.30
N ARG A 506 17.41 8.43 -0.85
CA ARG A 506 18.35 7.32 -1.13
C ARG A 506 18.67 6.53 0.14
N GLN A 507 18.77 7.19 1.29
CA GLN A 507 19.03 6.57 2.58
C GLN A 507 17.81 5.86 3.19
N THR A 508 16.61 6.41 3.05
CA THR A 508 15.40 5.89 3.73
C THR A 508 14.57 4.91 2.90
N LEU A 509 14.64 4.98 1.57
CA LEU A 509 13.89 4.06 0.70
C LEU A 509 14.31 2.61 0.97
N SER A 510 13.32 1.72 1.10
CA SER A 510 13.54 0.29 1.25
C SER A 510 14.25 -0.29 0.03
N PRO A 511 15.11 -1.31 0.21
CA PRO A 511 15.62 -2.11 -0.89
C PRO A 511 14.50 -2.81 -1.67
N ILE A 512 14.77 -3.07 -2.95
CA ILE A 512 14.01 -3.92 -3.88
C ILE A 512 15.06 -4.76 -4.57
#